data_AF-A0A1I7USB5-F1
#
_entry.id   AF-A0A1I7USB5-F1
#
_cell.length_a   1.000
_cell.length_b   1.000
_cell.length_c   1.000
_cell.angle_alpha   90.00
_cell.angle_beta   90.00
_cell.angle_gamma   90.00
#
_symmetry.space_group_name_H-M   'P 1'
#
loop_
_entity.id
_entity.type
_entity.pdbx_description
1 polymer ?
#
loop_
_entity_poly.entity_id
_entity_poly.type
_entity_poly.pdbx_seq_one_letter_code
_entity_poly.pdbx_strand_id
1 'polypeptide(L)'
;MMDVDLRVHMTDNTITKSSITSAFLLPDNAIVVLSYERNGRRLHCLAKHYEKTFLVPDDWQELQFFVESNKKSPRCGTSLNIEEKLADDLRDRLSFDTARQ
;
A
#
# COMPACT_ATOMS: atom_id res chain seq x y z
N MET A 1 -16.88 12.50 29.10
CA MET A 1 -16.42 12.37 27.71
C MET A 1 -14.94 12.72 27.73
N MET A 2 -14.07 11.73 27.80
CA MET A 2 -12.62 11.97 27.80
C MET A 2 -12.18 11.97 26.35
N ASP A 3 -11.83 13.15 25.84
CA ASP A 3 -10.95 13.27 24.69
C ASP A 3 -9.67 12.52 25.05
N VAL A 4 -9.55 11.30 24.52
CA VAL A 4 -8.30 10.57 24.53
C VAL A 4 -7.39 11.35 23.60
N ASP A 5 -6.69 12.30 24.18
CA ASP A 5 -5.53 12.95 23.61
C ASP A 5 -4.55 11.81 23.32
N LEU A 6 -4.65 11.28 22.10
CA LEU A 6 -3.87 10.18 21.58
C LEU A 6 -2.47 10.75 21.37
N ARG A 7 -1.75 10.96 22.48
CA ARG A 7 -0.33 11.23 22.53
C ARG A 7 0.38 9.98 22.03
N VAL A 8 0.30 9.75 20.72
CA VAL A 8 1.27 8.97 19.99
C VAL A 8 2.60 9.57 20.40
N HIS A 9 3.40 8.84 21.17
CA HIS A 9 4.80 9.16 21.36
C HIS A 9 5.40 9.16 19.96
N MET A 10 5.51 10.33 19.36
CA MET A 10 6.10 10.52 18.05
C MET A 10 7.60 10.54 18.28
N THR A 11 8.25 9.39 18.17
CA THR A 11 9.70 9.33 18.00
C THR A 11 10.12 10.05 16.72
N ASP A 12 11.42 10.31 16.60
CA ASP A 12 12.03 10.83 15.37
C ASP A 12 12.06 9.79 14.22
N ASN A 13 11.37 8.66 14.40
CA ASN A 13 11.20 7.65 13.36
C ASN A 13 10.39 8.25 12.20
N THR A 14 11.02 8.30 11.03
CA THR A 14 10.45 8.91 9.84
C THR A 14 10.60 8.03 8.62
N ILE A 15 9.59 8.03 7.77
CA ILE A 15 9.64 7.47 6.42
C ILE A 15 9.61 8.63 5.45
N THR A 16 10.58 8.70 4.53
CA THR A 16 10.60 9.75 3.50
C THR A 16 9.63 9.42 2.38
N LYS A 17 9.02 10.47 1.81
CA LYS A 17 8.20 10.38 0.60
C LYS A 17 8.99 9.74 -0.54
N SER A 18 10.28 10.07 -0.68
CA SER A 18 11.16 9.50 -1.72
C SER A 18 11.35 7.99 -1.59
N SER A 19 11.42 7.45 -0.36
CA SER A 19 11.49 6.01 -0.15
C SER A 19 10.20 5.32 -0.58
N ILE A 20 9.04 5.93 -0.29
CA ILE A 20 7.75 5.41 -0.74
C ILE A 20 7.62 5.49 -2.26
N THR A 21 7.90 6.65 -2.87
CA THR A 21 7.80 6.80 -4.32
C THR A 21 8.74 5.84 -5.04
N SER A 22 9.96 5.63 -4.55
CA SER A 22 10.90 4.66 -5.11
C SER A 22 10.41 3.22 -4.98
N ALA A 23 9.89 2.83 -3.81
CA ALA A 23 9.38 1.47 -3.57
C ALA A 23 8.18 1.14 -4.48
N PHE A 24 7.31 2.12 -4.72
CA PHE A 24 6.11 1.97 -5.54
C PHE A 24 6.29 2.46 -6.99
N LEU A 25 7.50 2.86 -7.40
CA LEU A 25 7.77 3.48 -8.72
C LEU A 25 6.78 4.60 -9.07
N LEU A 26 6.44 5.42 -8.08
CA LEU A 26 5.58 6.59 -8.27
C LEU A 26 6.44 7.76 -8.78
N PRO A 27 5.89 8.65 -9.63
CA PRO A 27 6.58 9.84 -10.05
C PRO A 27 6.80 10.81 -8.87
N ASP A 28 7.82 11.66 -8.95
CA ASP A 28 8.19 12.58 -7.86
C ASP A 28 7.07 13.56 -7.46
N ASN A 29 6.21 13.91 -8.42
CA ASN A 29 5.05 14.76 -8.19
C ASN A 29 3.82 14.02 -7.64
N ALA A 30 3.93 12.72 -7.35
CA ALA A 30 2.84 11.96 -6.73
C ALA A 30 2.54 12.52 -5.34
N ILE A 31 1.26 12.68 -5.03
CA ILE A 31 0.78 12.90 -3.66
C ILE A 31 0.66 11.52 -3.02
N VAL A 32 1.18 11.38 -1.81
CA VAL A 32 1.26 10.11 -1.10
C VAL A 32 0.67 10.31 0.28
N VAL A 33 -0.21 9.39 0.67
CA VAL A 33 -0.76 9.30 2.03
C VAL A 33 -0.28 7.99 2.62
N LEU A 34 0.36 8.06 3.78
CA LEU A 34 0.76 6.91 4.56
C LEU A 34 -0.22 6.75 5.74
N SER A 35 -0.69 5.54 5.96
CA SER A 35 -1.55 5.20 7.10
C SER A 35 -1.19 3.83 7.66
N TYR A 36 -1.60 3.55 8.89
CA TYR A 36 -1.41 2.26 9.55
C TYR A 36 -2.68 1.84 10.26
N GLU A 37 -2.83 0.55 10.52
CA GLU A 37 -3.92 0.04 11.35
C GLU A 37 -3.46 -0.19 12.78
N ARG A 38 -4.26 0.28 13.75
CA ARG A 38 -4.08 -0.03 15.17
C ARG A 38 -5.45 -0.17 15.82
N ASN A 39 -5.64 -1.25 16.58
CA ASN A 39 -6.89 -1.54 17.29
C ASN A 39 -8.12 -1.50 16.36
N GLY A 40 -8.00 -2.04 15.13
CA GLY A 40 -9.07 -2.08 14.13
C GLY A 40 -9.44 -0.71 13.53
N ARG A 41 -8.59 0.31 13.70
CA ARG A 41 -8.79 1.64 13.13
C ARG A 41 -7.62 2.02 12.25
N ARG A 42 -7.94 2.60 11.08
CA ARG A 42 -6.94 3.17 10.18
C ARG A 42 -6.59 4.60 10.61
N LEU A 43 -5.33 4.82 10.92
CA LEU A 43 -4.78 6.10 11.38
C LEU A 43 -3.80 6.65 10.34
N HIS A 44 -3.90 7.95 10.04
CA HIS A 44 -3.00 8.61 9.10
C HIS A 44 -1.69 9.02 9.78
N CYS A 45 -0.57 8.78 9.11
CA CYS A 45 0.72 9.28 9.53
C CYS A 45 0.78 10.80 9.31
N LEU A 46 1.34 11.53 10.28
CA LEU A 46 1.54 12.97 10.13
C LEU A 46 2.68 13.25 9.17
N ALA A 47 2.44 14.16 8.23
CA ALA A 47 3.44 14.65 7.30
C ALA A 47 4.22 15.82 7.92
N LYS A 48 5.55 15.78 7.83
CA LYS A 48 6.49 16.85 8.22
C LYS A 48 7.31 17.32 7.02
N HIS A 49 7.97 18.48 7.17
CA HIS A 49 8.89 19.07 6.20
C HIS A 49 8.28 19.25 4.80
N TYR A 50 7.16 19.98 4.71
CA TYR A 50 6.45 20.20 3.44
C TYR A 50 6.09 18.88 2.75
N GLU A 51 5.53 17.93 3.50
CA GLU A 51 5.07 16.62 3.00
C GLU A 51 6.18 15.71 2.45
N LYS A 52 7.43 15.94 2.85
CA LYS A 52 8.57 15.10 2.43
C LYS A 52 8.81 13.91 3.33
N THR A 53 8.27 13.92 4.54
CA THR A 53 8.50 12.89 5.56
C THR A 53 7.23 12.58 6.31
N PHE A 54 7.05 11.32 6.70
CA PHE A 54 5.93 10.83 7.49
C PHE A 54 6.45 10.34 8.83
N LEU A 55 5.84 10.78 9.93
CA LEU A 55 6.13 10.25 11.26
C LEU A 55 5.46 8.89 11.45
N VAL A 56 6.20 7.95 12.04
CA VAL A 56 5.69 6.62 12.39
C VAL A 56 5.85 6.38 13.90
N PRO A 57 4.98 5.57 14.51
CA PRO A 57 5.06 5.27 15.94
C PRO A 57 6.26 4.34 16.26
N ASP A 58 6.63 4.23 17.53
CA ASP A 58 7.84 3.50 17.99
C ASP A 58 7.84 2.03 17.61
N ASP A 59 6.68 1.40 17.65
CA ASP A 59 6.40 0.00 17.32
C ASP A 59 6.10 -0.21 15.82
N TRP A 60 6.49 0.72 14.95
CA TRP A 60 6.17 0.66 13.52
C TRP A 60 6.55 -0.66 12.85
N GLN A 61 7.56 -1.37 13.35
CA GLN A 61 7.98 -2.66 12.79
C GLN A 61 6.92 -3.75 12.92
N GLU A 62 6.01 -3.63 13.89
CA GLU A 62 4.92 -4.58 14.14
C GLU A 62 3.60 -4.14 13.46
N LEU A 63 3.59 -2.94 12.87
CA LEU A 63 2.39 -2.36 12.27
C LEU A 63 2.35 -2.61 10.76
N GLN A 64 1.15 -2.92 10.27
CA GLN A 64 0.89 -2.93 8.84
C GLN A 64 0.60 -1.52 8.33
N PHE A 65 1.38 -1.10 7.33
CA PHE A 65 1.22 0.18 6.67
C PHE A 65 0.51 0.06 5.32
N PHE A 66 -0.22 1.11 5.00
CA PHE A 66 -0.96 1.28 3.75
C PHE A 66 -0.54 2.57 3.09
N VAL A 67 -0.26 2.48 1.79
CA VAL A 67 0.14 3.60 0.95
C VAL A 67 -0.96 3.86 -0.06
N GLU A 68 -1.47 5.09 -0.07
CA GLU A 68 -2.38 5.59 -1.08
C GLU A 68 -1.69 6.70 -1.88
N SER A 69 -1.95 6.76 -3.19
CA SER A 69 -1.42 7.80 -4.05
C SER A 69 -2.42 8.23 -5.11
N ASN A 70 -2.37 9.50 -5.50
CA ASN A 70 -3.11 10.02 -6.63
C ASN A 70 -2.57 9.56 -8.00
N LYS A 71 -1.42 8.87 -8.02
CA LYS A 71 -0.81 8.30 -9.21
C LYS A 71 -0.84 6.78 -9.13
N LYS A 72 -1.12 6.13 -10.27
CA LYS A 72 -1.10 4.68 -10.36
C LYS A 72 0.34 4.19 -10.31
N SER A 73 0.67 3.37 -9.33
CA SER A 73 1.92 2.64 -9.31
C SER A 73 1.93 1.60 -10.44
N PRO A 74 2.98 1.53 -11.27
CA PRO A 74 3.12 0.47 -12.26
C PRO A 74 3.37 -0.91 -11.60
N ARG A 75 3.76 -0.95 -10.31
CA ARG A 75 3.88 -2.19 -9.54
C ARG A 75 2.56 -2.65 -8.91
N CYS A 76 1.62 -1.74 -8.68
CA CYS A 76 0.27 -2.07 -8.19
C CYS A 76 -0.70 -2.33 -9.36
N GLY A 77 -0.23 -3.12 -10.32
CA GLY A 77 -0.99 -3.58 -11.47
C GLY A 77 -1.18 -5.09 -11.40
N THR A 78 -1.78 -5.61 -10.32
CA THR A 78 -2.35 -6.97 -10.26
C THR A 78 -3.21 -7.13 -9.00
N SER A 79 -4.40 -6.52 -9.01
CA SER A 79 -5.58 -7.23 -8.52
C SER A 79 -6.57 -7.20 -9.69
N LEU A 80 -7.12 -8.36 -10.06
CA LEU A 80 -7.99 -8.61 -11.23
C LEU A 80 -7.27 -8.68 -12.58
N ASN A 81 -6.62 -9.83 -12.85
CA ASN A 81 -6.72 -10.58 -14.12
C ASN A 81 -5.79 -11.80 -14.16
N ILE A 82 -5.05 -12.12 -13.08
CA ILE A 82 -4.32 -13.39 -13.02
C ILE A 82 -5.30 -14.56 -13.06
N GLU A 83 -6.39 -14.53 -12.28
CA GLU A 83 -7.42 -15.58 -12.33
C GLU A 83 -8.09 -15.68 -13.70
N GLU A 84 -8.42 -14.56 -14.35
CA GLU A 84 -9.02 -14.56 -15.69
C GLU A 84 -8.05 -15.12 -16.73
N LYS A 85 -6.77 -14.72 -16.68
CA LYS A 85 -5.72 -15.24 -17.58
C LYS A 85 -5.40 -16.70 -17.31
N LEU A 86 -5.42 -17.16 -16.06
CA LEU A 86 -5.22 -18.59 -15.72
C LEU A 86 -6.42 -19.43 -16.15
N ALA A 87 -7.64 -18.90 -16.00
CA ALA A 87 -8.86 -19.59 -16.41
C ALA A 87 -8.97 -19.70 -17.93
N ASP A 88 -8.53 -18.68 -18.67
CA ASP A 88 -8.47 -18.72 -20.14
C ASP A 88 -7.40 -19.72 -20.63
N ASP A 89 -6.20 -19.71 -20.04
CA ASP A 89 -5.12 -20.66 -20.36
C ASP A 89 -5.49 -22.11 -20.02
N LEU A 90 -6.18 -22.34 -18.89
CA LEU A 90 -6.69 -23.67 -18.54
C LEU A 90 -7.81 -24.15 -19.48
N ARG A 91 -8.71 -23.26 -19.92
CA ARG A 91 -9.74 -23.60 -20.91
C ARG A 91 -9.15 -23.96 -22.26
N ASP A 92 -8.16 -23.20 -22.71
CA ASP A 92 -7.49 -23.46 -23.99
C ASP A 92 -6.72 -24.79 -23.96
N ARG A 93 -6.16 -25.18 -22.80
CA ARG A 93 -5.48 -26.48 -22.64
C ARG A 93 -6.44 -27.66 -22.52
N LEU A 94 -7.61 -27.47 -21.90
CA LEU A 94 -8.62 -28.53 -21.72
C LEU A 94 -9.45 -28.77 -23.00
N SER A 95 -9.56 -27.78 -23.89
CA SER A 95 -10.29 -27.90 -25.16
C SER A 95 -9.57 -28.77 -26.20
N PHE A 96 -8.25 -29.00 -26.09
CA PHE A 96 -7.51 -29.88 -27.00
C PHE A 96 -7.62 -31.38 -26.68
N ASP A 97 -8.08 -31.77 -25.49
CA ASP A 97 -8.20 -33.18 -25.09
C ASP A 97 -9.58 -33.80 -25.46
N THR A 98 -10.53 -33.02 -25.99
CA THR A 98 -11.89 -33.53 -26.33
C THR A 98 -12.14 -33.59 -27.84
N ALA A 99 -11.11 -33.83 -28.65
CA ALA A 99 -11.25 -34.04 -30.11
C ALA A 99 -10.59 -35.34 -30.60
N ARG A 100 -10.59 -36.38 -29.76
CA ARG A 100 -10.23 -37.74 -30.18
C ARG A 100 -11.08 -38.78 -29.46
N GLN A 101 -12.30 -39.00 -29.97
CA GLN A 101 -12.91 -40.32 -30.16
C GLN A 101 -14.09 -40.22 -31.12
#